data_AF-A0A7V5R4T1-F1
#
_entry.id   AF-A0A7V5R4T1-F1
#
_cell.length_a   1.000
_cell.length_b   1.000
_cell.length_c   1.000
_cell.angle_alpha   90.00
_cell.angle_beta   90.00
_cell.angle_gamma   90.00
#
_symmetry.space_group_name_H-M   'P 1'
#
loop_
_entity.id
_entity.type
_entity.pdbx_description
1 polymer ?
#
loop_
_entity_poly.entity_id
_entity_poly.type
_entity_poly.pdbx_seq_one_letter_code
_entity_poly.pdbx_strand_id
1 'polypeptide(L)'
;MSIFTMIAGAGLMVKLVMTTLLLFSVISWSIIILKQVMFRRAKNASAEFVDLFWSSKTLSEAFEAAGEHVLSPEAAVFVSGYNEMKKISKARGGGQIGGETLEMQLATMENLKRAVRKAQLLESERFGRSLSFLATTGSATPFIGLFGTVWGIMSSFQDIGVRGSASLAVVAPGISEALVATAAGLAVAIPAVIFYNFFSNKQADVETDIENFTTDFLNLIERDMLARG
;
A
#
# COMPACT_ATOMS: atom_id res chain seq x y z
N MET A 1 34.09 -1.60 23.35
CA MET A 1 33.71 -0.22 23.00
C MET A 1 32.22 -0.20 22.68
N SER A 2 31.51 0.87 23.03
CA SER A 2 30.08 1.02 22.71
C SER A 2 29.90 1.26 21.20
N ILE A 3 28.82 0.75 20.61
CA ILE A 3 28.45 1.02 19.20
C ILE A 3 28.39 2.53 18.96
N PHE A 4 27.94 3.30 19.96
CA PHE A 4 27.87 4.76 19.90
C PHE A 4 29.26 5.41 19.77
N THR A 5 30.25 4.89 20.49
CA THR A 5 31.64 5.40 20.41
C THR A 5 32.31 5.07 19.08
N MET A 6 31.95 3.95 18.43
CA MET A 6 32.43 3.62 17.09
C MET A 6 31.81 4.54 16.04
N ILE A 7 30.50 4.76 16.10
CA ILE A 7 29.81 5.67 15.17
C ILE A 7 30.31 7.12 15.35
N ALA A 8 30.61 7.55 16.58
CA ALA A 8 31.16 8.88 16.85
C ALA A 8 32.58 9.07 16.29
N GLY A 9 33.40 8.03 16.29
CA GLY A 9 34.75 8.02 15.70
C GLY A 9 34.79 7.90 14.18
N ALA A 10 33.66 7.49 13.56
CA ALA A 10 33.63 7.17 12.15
C ALA A 10 33.85 8.36 11.21
N GLY A 11 34.41 8.06 10.03
CA GLY A 11 34.56 9.02 8.94
C GLY A 11 33.21 9.62 8.52
N LEU A 12 33.24 10.86 8.02
CA LEU A 12 32.04 11.62 7.64
C LEU A 12 31.11 10.82 6.71
N MET A 13 31.68 10.08 5.75
CA MET A 13 30.89 9.30 4.80
C MET A 13 30.14 8.14 5.46
N VAL A 14 30.77 7.40 6.39
CA VAL A 14 30.11 6.30 7.11
C VAL A 14 28.97 6.84 7.96
N LYS A 15 29.15 8.00 8.61
CA LYS A 15 28.08 8.68 9.36
C LYS A 15 26.89 9.05 8.46
N LEU A 16 27.14 9.55 7.25
CA LEU A 16 26.08 9.87 6.27
C LEU A 16 25.32 8.61 5.81
N VAL A 17 26.04 7.52 5.55
CA VAL A 17 25.44 6.21 5.21
C VAL A 17 24.55 5.71 6.34
N MET A 18 25.07 5.67 7.57
CA MET A 18 24.32 5.21 8.74
C MET A 18 23.08 6.07 9.02
N THR A 19 23.19 7.40 8.87
CA THR A 19 22.06 8.32 9.06
C THR A 19 21.00 8.09 7.98
N THR A 20 21.40 7.92 6.73
CA THR A 20 20.49 7.60 5.63
C THR A 20 19.74 6.29 5.92
N LEU A 21 20.47 5.23 6.28
CA LEU A 21 19.88 3.92 6.62
C LEU A 21 18.90 4.03 7.78
N LEU A 22 19.22 4.82 8.81
CA LEU A 22 18.32 5.07 9.94
C LEU A 22 17.02 5.74 9.51
N LEU A 23 17.09 6.75 8.62
CA LEU A 23 15.90 7.41 8.08
C LEU A 23 15.02 6.42 7.30
N PHE A 24 15.62 5.60 6.42
CA PHE A 24 14.89 4.54 5.72
C PHE A 24 14.20 3.59 6.71
N SER A 25 14.89 3.16 7.76
CA SER A 25 14.34 2.28 8.79
C SER A 25 13.12 2.88 9.48
N VAL A 26 13.22 4.12 9.96
CA VAL A 26 12.13 4.81 10.67
C VAL A 26 10.90 4.99 9.76
N ILE A 27 11.11 5.38 8.50
CA ILE A 27 10.02 5.53 7.54
C ILE A 27 9.39 4.17 7.23
N SER A 28 10.17 3.12 7.01
CA SER A 28 9.65 1.77 6.77
C SER A 28 8.80 1.26 7.93
N TRP A 29 9.29 1.36 9.17
CA TRP A 29 8.51 0.94 10.35
C TRP A 29 7.23 1.76 10.53
N SER A 30 7.28 3.06 10.25
CA SER A 30 6.09 3.92 10.26
C SER A 30 5.05 3.45 9.25
N ILE A 31 5.47 3.16 8.00
CA ILE A 31 4.59 2.62 6.95
C ILE A 31 4.01 1.27 7.37
N ILE A 32 4.83 0.37 7.93
CA ILE A 32 4.40 -0.96 8.36
C ILE A 32 3.27 -0.88 9.39
N ILE A 33 3.44 -0.04 10.42
CA ILE A 33 2.44 0.12 11.48
C ILE A 33 1.15 0.70 10.91
N LEU A 34 1.24 1.78 10.12
CA LEU A 34 0.07 2.43 9.53
C LEU A 34 -0.69 1.49 8.60
N LYS A 35 0.01 0.74 7.73
CA LYS A 35 -0.61 -0.25 6.84
C LYS A 35 -1.27 -1.38 7.62
N GLN A 36 -0.62 -1.89 8.66
CA GLN A 36 -1.20 -2.95 9.48
C GLN A 36 -2.53 -2.52 10.13
N VAL A 37 -2.61 -1.29 10.65
CA VAL A 37 -3.86 -0.75 11.21
C VAL A 37 -4.90 -0.54 10.11
N MET A 38 -4.50 0.04 8.97
CA MET A 38 -5.39 0.30 7.84
C MET A 38 -6.04 -0.99 7.30
N PHE A 39 -5.26 -2.03 7.02
CA PHE A 39 -5.78 -3.31 6.53
C PHE A 39 -6.70 -3.99 7.57
N ARG A 40 -6.36 -3.93 8.86
CA ARG A 40 -7.22 -4.49 9.92
C ARG A 40 -8.56 -3.78 10.01
N ARG A 41 -8.55 -2.45 9.97
CA ARG A 41 -9.78 -1.66 10.01
C ARG A 41 -10.64 -1.85 8.77
N ALA A 42 -10.02 -1.88 7.59
CA ALA A 42 -10.71 -2.16 6.34
C ALA A 42 -11.39 -3.54 6.39
N LYS A 43 -10.66 -4.60 6.77
CA LYS A 43 -11.21 -5.95 6.88
C LYS A 43 -12.41 -6.05 7.83
N ASN A 44 -12.32 -5.41 9.00
CA ASN A 44 -13.43 -5.41 9.95
C ASN A 44 -14.65 -4.66 9.40
N ALA A 45 -14.42 -3.47 8.83
CA ALA A 45 -15.49 -2.68 8.21
C ALA A 45 -16.12 -3.39 7.01
N SER A 46 -15.33 -4.11 6.21
CA SER A 46 -15.81 -4.94 5.10
C SER A 46 -16.75 -6.03 5.57
N ALA A 47 -16.34 -6.80 6.60
CA ALA A 47 -17.16 -7.87 7.14
C ALA A 47 -18.52 -7.35 7.63
N GLU A 48 -18.51 -6.26 8.41
CA GLU A 48 -19.74 -5.63 8.92
C GLU A 48 -20.62 -5.09 7.78
N PHE A 49 -20.03 -4.39 6.79
CA PHE A 49 -20.78 -3.82 5.68
C PHE A 49 -21.38 -4.90 4.77
N VAL A 50 -20.63 -5.95 4.42
CA VAL A 50 -21.11 -7.01 3.52
C VAL A 50 -22.29 -7.75 4.16
N ASP A 51 -22.23 -8.05 5.46
CA ASP A 51 -23.34 -8.65 6.19
C ASP A 51 -24.58 -7.74 6.18
N LEU A 52 -24.39 -6.43 6.44
CA LEU A 52 -25.48 -5.45 6.40
C LEU A 52 -26.08 -5.30 5.00
N PHE A 53 -25.24 -5.26 3.96
CA PHE A 53 -25.68 -5.17 2.57
C PHE A 53 -26.61 -6.34 2.20
N TRP A 54 -26.24 -7.57 2.56
CA TRP A 54 -27.05 -8.75 2.26
C TRP A 54 -28.30 -8.89 3.14
N SER A 55 -28.28 -8.30 4.34
CA SER A 55 -29.47 -8.24 5.21
C SER A 55 -30.46 -7.13 4.85
N SER A 56 -30.01 -6.12 4.08
CA SER A 56 -30.82 -4.97 3.69
C SER A 56 -31.92 -5.36 2.72
N LYS A 57 -33.13 -4.83 2.93
CA LYS A 57 -34.27 -5.10 2.04
C LYS A 57 -34.26 -4.22 0.79
N THR A 58 -33.56 -3.08 0.86
CA THR A 58 -33.50 -2.11 -0.23
C THR A 58 -32.09 -1.56 -0.41
N LEU A 59 -31.77 -1.13 -1.63
CA LEU A 59 -30.49 -0.46 -1.92
C LEU A 59 -30.33 0.88 -1.18
N SER A 60 -31.44 1.53 -0.78
CA SER A 60 -31.39 2.78 -0.01
C SER A 60 -30.93 2.52 1.43
N GLU A 61 -31.42 1.45 2.05
CA GLU A 61 -31.00 1.00 3.38
C GLU A 61 -29.51 0.62 3.37
N ALA A 62 -29.07 -0.13 2.36
CA ALA A 62 -27.65 -0.44 2.17
C ALA A 62 -26.78 0.81 1.98
N PHE A 63 -27.31 1.89 1.38
CA PHE A 63 -26.61 3.17 1.20
C PHE A 63 -26.46 3.95 2.49
N GLU A 64 -27.47 3.92 3.36
CA GLU A 64 -27.37 4.49 4.70
C GLU A 64 -26.34 3.74 5.54
N ALA A 65 -26.37 2.40 5.52
CA ALA A 65 -25.37 1.56 6.19
C ALA A 65 -23.94 1.82 5.66
N ALA A 66 -23.77 1.98 4.35
CA ALA A 66 -22.47 2.30 3.76
C ALA A 66 -21.86 3.60 4.30
N GLY A 67 -22.69 4.56 4.74
CA GLY A 67 -22.25 5.81 5.34
C GLY A 67 -21.51 5.63 6.68
N GLU A 68 -21.81 4.57 7.42
CA GLU A 68 -21.14 4.24 8.68
C GLU A 68 -19.85 3.42 8.47
N HIS A 69 -19.70 2.77 7.32
CA HIS A 69 -18.57 1.89 6.98
C HIS A 69 -17.61 2.47 5.92
N VAL A 70 -17.22 3.74 6.07
CA VAL A 70 -16.35 4.47 5.11
C VAL A 70 -14.99 3.80 4.86
N LEU A 71 -14.52 2.96 5.80
CA LEU A 71 -13.26 2.23 5.66
C LEU A 71 -13.37 0.95 4.82
N SER A 72 -14.59 0.44 4.57
CA SER A 72 -14.82 -0.72 3.71
C SER A 72 -14.61 -0.33 2.23
N PRO A 73 -13.74 -1.04 1.50
CA PRO A 73 -13.64 -0.86 0.06
C PRO A 73 -14.91 -1.27 -0.71
N GLU A 74 -15.62 -2.32 -0.27
CA GLU A 74 -16.89 -2.76 -0.86
C GLU A 74 -17.96 -1.68 -0.70
N ALA A 75 -18.04 -1.04 0.47
CA ALA A 75 -18.92 0.10 0.70
C ALA A 75 -18.59 1.27 -0.24
N ALA A 76 -17.30 1.57 -0.45
CA ALA A 76 -16.88 2.62 -1.38
C ALA A 76 -17.29 2.31 -2.84
N VAL A 77 -17.16 1.05 -3.26
CA VAL A 77 -17.59 0.59 -4.58
C VAL A 77 -19.11 0.67 -4.72
N PHE A 78 -19.84 0.18 -3.71
CA PHE A 78 -21.30 0.23 -3.67
C PHE A 78 -21.83 1.67 -3.74
N VAL A 79 -21.30 2.57 -2.92
CA VAL A 79 -21.66 4.00 -2.90
C VAL A 79 -21.43 4.64 -4.27
N SER A 80 -20.34 4.28 -4.96
CA SER A 80 -20.04 4.76 -6.30
C SER A 80 -21.08 4.28 -7.32
N GLY A 81 -21.43 2.99 -7.28
CA GLY A 81 -22.45 2.41 -8.15
C GLY A 81 -23.85 2.97 -7.88
N TYR A 82 -24.26 3.05 -6.61
CA TYR A 82 -25.55 3.60 -6.19
C TYR A 82 -25.73 5.06 -6.62
N ASN A 83 -24.70 5.89 -6.43
CA ASN A 83 -24.74 7.28 -6.86
C ASN A 83 -24.85 7.41 -8.38
N GLU A 84 -24.21 6.53 -9.15
CA GLU A 84 -24.33 6.53 -10.61
C GLU A 84 -25.73 6.15 -11.06
N MET A 85 -26.33 5.11 -10.47
CA MET A 85 -27.73 4.74 -10.73
C MET A 85 -28.68 5.91 -10.46
N LYS A 86 -28.54 6.57 -9.30
CA LYS A 86 -29.39 7.70 -8.91
C LYS A 86 -29.26 8.89 -9.88
N LYS A 87 -28.06 9.16 -10.40
CA LYS A 87 -27.84 10.20 -11.44
C LYS A 87 -28.56 9.84 -12.73
N ILE A 88 -28.46 8.59 -13.19
CA ILE A 88 -29.09 8.13 -14.42
C ILE A 88 -30.63 8.20 -14.29
N SER A 89 -31.19 7.72 -13.17
CA SER A 89 -32.63 7.80 -12.91
C SER A 89 -33.13 9.25 -12.88
N LYS A 90 -32.39 10.18 -12.26
CA LYS A 90 -32.76 11.60 -12.21
C LYS A 90 -32.69 12.28 -13.58
N ALA A 91 -31.68 11.94 -14.40
CA ALA A 91 -31.56 12.46 -15.76
C ALA A 91 -32.72 12.00 -16.65
N ARG A 92 -33.25 10.80 -16.42
CA ARG A 92 -34.41 10.23 -17.13
C ARG A 92 -35.75 10.82 -16.69
N GLY A 93 -35.91 11.13 -15.41
CA GLY A 93 -37.15 11.71 -14.86
C GLY A 93 -37.57 13.08 -15.41
N GLY A 94 -36.77 13.69 -16.30
CA GLY A 94 -37.07 14.96 -16.97
C GLY A 94 -37.62 14.84 -18.40
N GLY A 95 -37.67 13.65 -19.00
CA GLY A 95 -38.02 13.49 -20.42
C GLY A 95 -38.72 12.18 -20.78
N GLN A 96 -40.02 12.31 -21.06
CA GLN A 96 -40.93 11.38 -21.74
C GLN A 96 -41.21 9.98 -21.16
N ILE A 97 -42.53 9.77 -20.98
CA ILE A 97 -43.23 8.56 -20.59
C ILE A 97 -43.18 7.57 -21.76
N GLY A 98 -42.22 6.65 -21.71
CA GLY A 98 -42.15 5.44 -22.51
C GLY A 98 -41.28 4.45 -21.73
N GLY A 99 -41.72 3.19 -21.59
CA GLY A 99 -41.02 2.19 -20.79
C GLY A 99 -39.52 2.13 -21.13
N GLU A 100 -38.68 1.78 -20.15
CA GLU A 100 -37.24 1.66 -20.37
C GLU A 100 -36.99 0.65 -21.52
N THR A 101 -36.47 1.13 -22.65
CA THR A 101 -36.09 0.24 -23.75
C THR A 101 -34.92 -0.63 -23.32
N LEU A 102 -34.82 -1.84 -23.88
CA LEU A 102 -33.70 -2.74 -23.60
C LEU A 102 -32.34 -2.04 -23.83
N GLU A 103 -32.22 -1.23 -24.88
CA GLU A 103 -31.03 -0.40 -25.15
C GLU A 103 -30.71 0.56 -24.00
N MET A 104 -31.74 1.17 -23.40
CA MET A 104 -31.59 2.09 -22.28
C MET A 104 -31.16 1.36 -21.00
N GLN A 105 -31.69 0.17 -20.74
CA GLN A 105 -31.25 -0.68 -19.62
C GLN A 105 -29.79 -1.11 -19.78
N LEU A 106 -29.40 -1.56 -20.97
CA LEU A 106 -28.02 -1.92 -21.30
C LEU A 106 -27.05 -0.74 -21.13
N ALA A 107 -27.42 0.45 -21.60
CA ALA A 107 -26.61 1.66 -21.40
C ALA A 107 -26.48 2.04 -19.91
N THR A 108 -27.51 1.79 -19.09
CA THR A 108 -27.44 1.98 -17.62
C THR A 108 -26.42 1.05 -17.01
N MET A 109 -26.52 -0.23 -17.37
CA MET A 109 -25.65 -1.28 -16.84
C MET A 109 -24.19 -1.05 -17.25
N GLU A 110 -23.94 -0.60 -18.48
CA GLU A 110 -22.59 -0.26 -18.92
C GLU A 110 -22.01 0.92 -18.11
N ASN A 111 -22.78 1.99 -17.91
CA ASN A 111 -22.33 3.13 -17.10
C ASN A 111 -22.08 2.73 -15.63
N LEU A 112 -22.95 1.89 -15.07
CA LEU A 112 -22.76 1.33 -13.72
C LEU A 112 -21.47 0.50 -13.62
N LYS A 113 -21.24 -0.43 -14.57
CA LYS A 113 -20.01 -1.23 -14.65
C LYS A 113 -18.77 -0.35 -14.73
N ARG A 114 -18.81 0.74 -15.52
CA ARG A 114 -17.70 1.70 -15.63
C ARG A 114 -17.46 2.46 -14.32
N ALA A 115 -18.51 2.92 -13.65
CA ALA A 115 -18.42 3.64 -12.38
C ALA A 115 -17.85 2.76 -11.26
N VAL A 116 -18.36 1.53 -11.16
CA VAL A 116 -17.86 0.53 -10.21
C VAL A 116 -16.40 0.17 -10.51
N ARG A 117 -16.05 -0.12 -11.77
CA ARG A 117 -14.66 -0.42 -12.14
C ARG A 117 -13.69 0.70 -11.78
N LYS A 118 -14.09 1.96 -11.98
CA LYS A 118 -13.31 3.11 -11.54
C LYS A 118 -13.11 3.12 -10.02
N ALA A 119 -14.15 2.83 -9.23
CA ALA A 119 -14.06 2.76 -7.78
C ALA A 119 -13.13 1.63 -7.32
N GLN A 120 -13.20 0.45 -7.95
CA GLN A 120 -12.27 -0.67 -7.66
C GLN A 120 -10.80 -0.25 -7.85
N LEU A 121 -10.49 0.46 -8.94
CA LEU A 121 -9.13 0.93 -9.23
C LEU A 121 -8.64 1.95 -8.19
N LEU A 122 -9.51 2.88 -7.76
CA LEU A 122 -9.17 3.86 -6.73
C LEU A 122 -8.89 3.19 -5.38
N GLU A 123 -9.66 2.16 -5.04
CA GLU A 123 -9.44 1.37 -3.83
C GLU A 123 -8.15 0.56 -3.89
N SER A 124 -7.87 -0.12 -5.01
CA SER A 124 -6.58 -0.80 -5.26
C SER A 124 -5.40 0.16 -5.08
N GLU A 125 -5.47 1.36 -5.67
CA GLU A 125 -4.43 2.38 -5.52
C GLU A 125 -4.25 2.82 -4.06
N ARG A 126 -5.36 3.00 -3.32
CA ARG A 126 -5.35 3.35 -1.89
C ARG A 126 -4.58 2.30 -1.06
N PHE A 127 -4.81 1.02 -1.32
CA PHE A 127 -4.11 -0.07 -0.63
C PHE A 127 -2.66 -0.23 -1.09
N GLY A 128 -2.34 0.06 -2.35
CA GLY A 128 -0.97 -0.01 -2.90
C GLY A 128 -0.07 1.18 -2.56
N ARG A 129 -0.64 2.35 -2.21
CA ARG A 129 0.15 3.54 -1.84
C ARG A 129 1.16 3.21 -0.75
N SER A 130 2.36 3.79 -0.82
CA SER A 130 3.50 3.59 0.10
C SER A 130 4.17 2.20 0.11
N LEU A 131 3.61 1.17 -0.57
CA LEU A 131 4.31 -0.11 -0.73
C LEU A 131 5.56 0.03 -1.60
N SER A 132 5.53 0.93 -2.59
CA SER A 132 6.70 1.27 -3.41
C SER A 132 7.90 1.71 -2.57
N PHE A 133 7.69 2.44 -1.48
CA PHE A 133 8.78 2.84 -0.58
C PHE A 133 9.41 1.64 0.13
N LEU A 134 8.61 0.66 0.58
CA LEU A 134 9.13 -0.58 1.17
C LEU A 134 9.91 -1.39 0.14
N ALA A 135 9.42 -1.48 -1.10
CA ALA A 135 10.13 -2.13 -2.19
C ALA A 135 11.47 -1.46 -2.49
N THR A 136 11.50 -0.13 -2.62
CA THR A 136 12.73 0.64 -2.82
C THR A 136 13.67 0.52 -1.63
N THR A 137 13.16 0.53 -0.40
CA THR A 137 13.98 0.33 0.79
C THR A 137 14.66 -1.03 0.77
N GLY A 138 13.88 -2.08 0.47
CA GLY A 138 14.36 -3.45 0.38
C GLY A 138 15.43 -3.66 -0.68
N SER A 139 15.33 -2.98 -1.82
CA SER A 139 16.31 -3.09 -2.90
C SER A 139 17.52 -2.15 -2.75
N ALA A 140 17.34 -0.93 -2.26
CA ALA A 140 18.39 0.09 -2.24
C ALA A 140 19.29 0.02 -0.99
N THR A 141 18.72 -0.25 0.19
CA THR A 141 19.49 -0.18 1.45
C THR A 141 20.64 -1.18 1.58
N PRO A 142 20.61 -2.40 0.99
CA PRO A 142 21.79 -3.25 0.93
C PRO A 142 22.94 -2.61 0.16
N PHE A 143 22.66 -1.94 -0.96
CA PHE A 143 23.68 -1.27 -1.77
C PHE A 143 24.22 -0.01 -1.10
N ILE A 144 23.36 0.72 -0.38
CA ILE A 144 23.79 1.87 0.45
C ILE A 144 24.75 1.38 1.56
N GLY A 145 24.45 0.26 2.22
CA GLY A 145 25.34 -0.37 3.19
C GLY A 145 26.66 -0.84 2.56
N LEU A 146 26.57 -1.53 1.42
CA LEU A 146 27.74 -1.99 0.65
C LEU A 146 28.65 -0.83 0.26
N PHE A 147 28.07 0.27 -0.20
CA PHE A 147 28.81 1.49 -0.50
C PHE A 147 29.58 2.00 0.74
N GLY A 148 28.93 1.99 1.91
CA GLY A 148 29.57 2.32 3.19
C GLY A 148 30.79 1.42 3.50
N THR A 149 30.68 0.11 3.28
CA THR A 149 31.83 -0.80 3.42
C THR A 149 32.97 -0.46 2.47
N VAL A 150 32.67 -0.27 1.18
CA VAL A 150 33.68 0.00 0.15
C VAL A 150 34.42 1.29 0.46
N TRP A 151 33.69 2.34 0.86
CA TRP A 151 34.30 3.61 1.25
C TRP A 151 35.17 3.49 2.50
N GLY A 152 34.69 2.81 3.54
CA GLY A 152 35.44 2.63 4.79
C GLY A 152 36.74 1.84 4.60
N ILE A 153 36.69 0.79 3.78
CA ILE A 153 37.87 0.00 3.40
C ILE A 153 38.85 0.87 2.58
N MET A 154 38.36 1.63 1.60
CA MET A 154 39.19 2.54 0.79
C MET A 154 39.91 3.58 1.66
N SER A 155 39.19 4.21 2.60
CA SER A 155 39.78 5.17 3.54
C SER A 155 40.84 4.52 4.43
N SER A 156 40.61 3.29 4.88
CA SER A 156 41.57 2.54 5.70
C SER A 156 42.87 2.24 4.92
N PHE A 157 42.78 1.91 3.63
CA PHE A 157 43.97 1.71 2.78
C PHE A 157 44.71 3.02 2.48
N GLN A 158 44.00 4.14 2.32
CA GLN A 158 44.64 5.45 2.17
C GLN A 158 45.45 5.83 3.41
N ASP A 159 44.91 5.57 4.62
CA ASP A 159 45.62 5.81 5.88
C ASP A 159 46.90 4.98 6.01
N ILE A 160 46.91 3.72 5.55
CA ILE A 160 48.14 2.91 5.46
C ILE A 160 49.17 3.59 4.55
N GLY A 161 48.74 4.06 3.38
CA GLY A 161 49.62 4.72 2.40
C GLY A 161 50.25 6.00 2.93
N VAL A 162 49.49 6.82 3.68
CA VAL A 162 49.99 8.06 4.28
C VAL A 162 50.92 7.78 5.47
N ARG A 163 50.58 6.82 6.33
CA ARG A 163 51.34 6.52 7.56
C ARG A 163 52.53 5.60 7.34
N GLY A 164 52.61 4.91 6.20
CA GLY A 164 53.66 3.94 5.89
C GLY A 164 53.63 2.69 6.79
N SER A 165 52.57 2.47 7.56
CA SER A 165 52.44 1.35 8.49
C SER A 165 51.09 0.66 8.35
N ALA A 166 51.12 -0.65 8.11
CA ALA A 166 49.94 -1.51 8.01
C ALA A 166 49.58 -2.18 9.35
N SER A 167 49.85 -1.52 10.47
CA SER A 167 49.50 -2.04 11.79
C SER A 167 47.99 -2.31 11.91
N LEU A 168 47.61 -3.51 12.37
CA LEU A 168 46.21 -3.87 12.63
C LEU A 168 45.53 -2.87 13.58
N ALA A 169 46.25 -2.31 14.54
CA ALA A 169 45.70 -1.32 15.47
C ALA A 169 45.27 -0.02 14.77
N VAL A 170 45.84 0.30 13.61
CA VAL A 170 45.54 1.50 12.83
C VAL A 170 44.32 1.31 11.94
N VAL A 171 44.16 0.12 11.33
CA VAL A 171 43.10 -0.13 10.33
C VAL A 171 41.88 -0.89 10.83
N ALA A 172 42.02 -1.64 11.92
CA ALA A 172 40.90 -2.43 12.46
C ALA A 172 39.65 -1.60 12.79
N PRO A 173 39.76 -0.37 13.34
CA PRO A 173 38.57 0.46 13.60
C PRO A 173 37.81 0.83 12.31
N GLY A 174 38.51 1.33 11.29
CA GLY A 174 37.90 1.78 10.04
C GLY A 174 37.22 0.63 9.27
N ILE A 175 37.85 -0.55 9.23
CA ILE A 175 37.26 -1.74 8.60
C ILE A 175 36.03 -2.22 9.39
N SER A 176 36.10 -2.22 10.73
CA SER A 176 34.97 -2.65 11.57
C SER A 176 33.76 -1.75 11.39
N GLU A 177 33.95 -0.42 11.36
CA GLU A 177 32.89 0.55 11.08
C GLU A 177 32.28 0.34 9.69
N ALA A 178 33.13 0.07 8.69
CA ALA A 178 32.70 -0.23 7.33
C ALA A 178 31.74 -1.44 7.34
N LEU A 179 32.12 -2.54 7.99
CA LEU A 179 31.31 -3.77 8.08
C LEU A 179 29.96 -3.55 8.79
N VAL A 180 29.93 -2.67 9.80
CA VAL A 180 28.68 -2.29 10.48
C VAL A 180 27.71 -1.60 9.51
N ALA A 181 28.18 -0.81 8.55
CA ALA A 181 27.31 -0.16 7.55
C ALA A 181 26.56 -1.18 6.68
N THR A 182 27.22 -2.26 6.26
CA THR A 182 26.57 -3.35 5.50
C THR A 182 25.60 -4.14 6.36
N ALA A 183 25.96 -4.47 7.59
CA ALA A 183 25.04 -5.12 8.53
C ALA A 183 23.79 -4.28 8.78
N ALA A 184 23.94 -2.96 8.94
CA ALA A 184 22.84 -2.02 9.07
C ALA A 184 21.97 -1.97 7.80
N GLY A 185 22.58 -1.95 6.61
CA GLY A 185 21.86 -1.99 5.33
C GLY A 185 20.95 -3.21 5.23
N LEU A 186 21.46 -4.40 5.57
CA LEU A 186 20.68 -5.63 5.60
C LEU A 186 19.58 -5.62 6.67
N ALA A 187 19.88 -5.09 7.86
CA ALA A 187 18.90 -4.98 8.95
C ALA A 187 17.71 -4.08 8.60
N VAL A 188 17.91 -3.09 7.71
CA VAL A 188 16.83 -2.24 7.18
C VAL A 188 16.10 -2.92 6.01
N ALA A 189 16.84 -3.58 5.12
CA ALA A 189 16.29 -4.21 3.93
C ALA A 189 15.36 -5.39 4.25
N ILE A 190 15.78 -6.28 5.15
CA ILE A 190 15.08 -7.55 5.41
C ILE A 190 13.64 -7.31 5.88
N PRO A 191 13.36 -6.49 6.92
CA PRO A 191 11.98 -6.19 7.31
C PRO A 191 11.20 -5.52 6.18
N ALA A 192 11.80 -4.58 5.44
CA ALA A 192 11.12 -3.88 4.37
C ALA A 192 10.63 -4.83 3.27
N VAL A 193 11.45 -5.81 2.85
CA VAL A 193 11.06 -6.83 1.85
C VAL A 193 9.98 -7.75 2.40
N ILE A 194 10.12 -8.24 3.64
CA ILE A 194 9.12 -9.13 4.26
C ILE A 194 7.76 -8.45 4.30
N PHE A 195 7.70 -7.21 4.81
CA PHE A 195 6.44 -6.50 4.94
C PHE A 195 5.90 -6.00 3.61
N TYR A 196 6.74 -5.66 2.64
CA TYR A 196 6.30 -5.40 1.27
C TYR A 196 5.52 -6.60 0.72
N ASN A 197 6.12 -7.81 0.74
CA ASN A 197 5.45 -9.01 0.24
C ASN A 197 4.17 -9.33 1.01
N PHE A 198 4.20 -9.19 2.33
CA PHE A 198 3.02 -9.42 3.18
C PHE A 198 1.86 -8.48 2.83
N PHE A 199 2.12 -7.18 2.67
CA PHE A 199 1.06 -6.22 2.33
C PHE A 199 0.64 -6.30 0.86
N SER A 200 1.53 -6.67 -0.06
CA SER A 200 1.16 -6.93 -1.46
C SER A 200 0.20 -8.10 -1.57
N ASN A 201 0.42 -9.18 -0.82
CA ASN A 201 -0.52 -10.31 -0.78
C ASN A 201 -1.86 -9.89 -0.19
N LYS A 202 -1.85 -9.14 0.92
CA LYS A 202 -3.10 -8.59 1.50
C LYS A 202 -3.85 -7.65 0.57
N GLN A 203 -3.14 -6.88 -0.24
CA GLN A 203 -3.77 -6.03 -1.25
C GLN A 203 -4.48 -6.89 -2.29
N ALA A 204 -3.85 -7.96 -2.77
CA ALA A 204 -4.48 -8.90 -3.71
C ALA A 204 -5.71 -9.59 -3.11
N ASP A 205 -5.67 -9.95 -1.82
CA ASP A 205 -6.83 -10.49 -1.10
C ASP A 205 -8.00 -9.48 -1.13
N VAL A 206 -7.73 -8.21 -0.77
CA VAL A 206 -8.74 -7.14 -0.79
C VAL A 206 -9.28 -6.87 -2.20
N GLU A 207 -8.42 -6.89 -3.22
CA GLU A 207 -8.86 -6.75 -4.62
C GLU A 207 -9.80 -7.87 -5.04
N THR A 208 -9.52 -9.10 -4.60
CA THR A 208 -10.38 -10.28 -4.83
C THR A 208 -11.72 -10.13 -4.13
N ASP A 209 -11.73 -9.70 -2.86
CA ASP A 209 -12.96 -9.48 -2.08
C ASP A 209 -13.85 -8.41 -2.74
N ILE A 210 -13.24 -7.30 -3.19
CA ILE A 210 -13.92 -6.25 -3.95
C ILE A 210 -14.50 -6.79 -5.26
N GLU A 211 -13.77 -7.62 -6.00
CA GLU A 211 -14.21 -8.18 -7.28
C GLU A 211 -15.39 -9.14 -7.11
N ASN A 212 -15.35 -9.98 -6.08
CA ASN A 212 -16.44 -10.88 -5.72
C ASN A 212 -17.71 -10.07 -5.38
N PHE A 213 -17.59 -9.12 -4.44
CA PHE A 213 -18.70 -8.24 -4.06
C PHE A 213 -19.26 -7.48 -5.28
N THR A 214 -18.39 -6.94 -6.12
CA THR A 214 -18.77 -6.20 -7.33
C THR A 214 -19.58 -7.07 -8.29
N THR A 215 -19.14 -8.31 -8.52
CA THR A 215 -19.83 -9.24 -9.41
C THR A 215 -21.23 -9.55 -8.89
N ASP A 216 -21.34 -9.85 -7.59
CA ASP A 216 -22.62 -10.15 -6.95
C ASP A 216 -23.56 -8.93 -6.95
N PHE A 217 -23.02 -7.74 -6.67
CA PHE A 217 -23.76 -6.49 -6.73
C PHE A 217 -24.30 -6.22 -8.14
N LEU A 218 -23.47 -6.33 -9.18
CA LEU A 218 -23.91 -6.13 -10.56
C LEU A 218 -24.97 -7.14 -10.99
N ASN A 219 -24.81 -8.41 -10.59
CA ASN A 219 -25.80 -9.46 -10.84
C ASN A 219 -27.14 -9.17 -10.16
N LEU A 220 -27.13 -8.64 -8.93
CA LEU A 220 -28.34 -8.22 -8.23
C LEU A 220 -29.08 -7.12 -9.00
N ILE A 221 -28.36 -6.11 -9.49
CA ILE A 221 -28.95 -5.01 -10.28
C ILE A 221 -29.46 -5.51 -11.63
N GLU A 222 -28.71 -6.38 -12.32
CA GLU A 222 -29.12 -6.93 -13.61
C GLU A 222 -30.43 -7.71 -13.49
N ARG A 223 -30.57 -8.52 -12.43
CA ARG A 223 -31.81 -9.25 -12.13
C ARG A 223 -32.99 -8.32 -11.81
N ASP A 224 -32.79 -7.25 -11.04
CA ASP A 224 -33.84 -6.27 -10.74
C ASP A 224 -34.28 -5.49 -12.00
N MET A 225 -33.34 -5.14 -12.89
CA MET A 225 -33.66 -4.49 -14.17
C MET A 225 -34.47 -5.41 -15.09
N LEU A 226 -34.05 -6.69 -15.22
CA LEU A 226 -34.77 -7.67 -16.03
C LEU A 226 -36.16 -8.01 -15.48
N ALA A 227 -36.35 -7.98 -14.16
CA ALA A 227 -37.66 -8.21 -13.54
C ALA A 227 -38.65 -7.06 -13.74
N ARG A 228 -38.16 -5.86 -14.12
CA ARG A 228 -38.97 -4.65 -14.33
C ARG A 228 -39.30 -4.37 -15.81
N GLY A 229 -38.57 -4.98 -16.75
CA GLY A 229 -38.81 -4.90 -18.20
C GLY A 229 -39.86 -5.90 -18.65
#